data_AF-A0A222SVB9-F1
#
_entry.id   AF-A0A222SVB9-F1
#
_cell.length_a   1.000
_cell.length_b   1.000
_cell.length_c   1.000
_cell.angle_alpha   90.00
_cell.angle_beta   90.00
_cell.angle_gamma   90.00
#
_symmetry.space_group_name_H-M   'P 1'
#
loop_
_entity.id
_entity.type
_entity.pdbx_description
1 polymer ?
#
loop_
_entity_poly.entity_id
_entity_poly.type
_entity_poly.pdbx_seq_one_letter_code
_entity_poly.pdbx_strand_id
1 'polypeptide(L)'
;MSTPPPVEDRLRAALDARARLIDAHELSPYRPPTGPAWGTRRIRRVVSAVAVAAAAAAAVAFLLLSGSPENNRPAPPARDPRTSPPTTSAPSSSTGTPTRPSPTSPPAAPTSTSVPTQP
;
A
#
# COMPACT_ATOMS: atom_id res chain seq x y z
N MET A 1 2.66 -44.13 23.47
CA MET A 1 3.59 -43.41 22.57
C MET A 1 3.37 -43.95 21.18
N SER A 2 2.72 -43.21 20.30
CA SER A 2 2.45 -43.68 18.93
C SER A 2 3.71 -43.55 18.10
N THR A 3 4.18 -44.65 17.54
CA THR A 3 5.27 -44.63 16.55
C THR A 3 4.79 -43.91 15.29
N PRO A 4 5.59 -42.99 14.73
CA PRO A 4 5.23 -42.32 13.49
C PRO A 4 5.09 -43.35 12.36
N PRO A 5 4.22 -43.10 11.36
CA PRO A 5 4.08 -44.01 10.24
C PRO A 5 5.40 -44.07 9.45
N PRO A 6 5.66 -45.19 8.73
CA PRO A 6 6.93 -45.42 8.04
C PRO A 6 7.23 -44.42 6.92
N VAL A 7 6.22 -43.68 6.45
CA VAL A 7 6.35 -42.64 5.43
C VAL A 7 6.98 -41.38 6.03
N GLU A 8 6.58 -41.01 7.24
CA GLU A 8 7.10 -39.85 7.98
C GLU A 8 8.58 -40.01 8.29
N ASP A 9 9.05 -41.22 8.60
CA ASP A 9 10.47 -41.47 8.81
C ASP A 9 11.28 -41.33 7.52
N ARG A 10 10.73 -41.76 6.38
CA ARG A 10 11.35 -41.56 5.07
C ARG A 10 11.39 -40.09 4.68
N LEU A 11 10.30 -39.35 4.94
CA LEU A 11 10.24 -37.90 4.73
C LEU A 11 11.27 -37.17 5.61
N ARG A 12 11.35 -37.54 6.89
CA ARG A 12 12.28 -36.96 7.84
C ARG A 12 13.73 -37.24 7.42
N ALA A 13 14.04 -38.46 6.97
CA ALA A 13 15.35 -38.81 6.43
C ALA A 13 15.69 -38.06 5.12
N ALA A 14 14.72 -37.93 4.22
CA ALA A 14 14.91 -37.19 2.96
C ALA A 14 15.14 -35.69 3.21
N LEU A 15 14.40 -35.09 4.14
CA LEU A 15 14.58 -33.69 4.53
C LEU A 15 15.91 -33.48 5.25
N ASP A 16 16.33 -34.38 6.13
CA ASP A 16 17.64 -34.33 6.78
C ASP A 16 18.78 -34.42 5.76
N ALA A 17 18.67 -35.35 4.80
CA ALA A 17 19.63 -35.46 3.70
C ALA A 17 19.67 -34.18 2.84
N ARG A 18 18.52 -33.54 2.59
CA ARG A 18 18.44 -32.28 1.86
C ARG A 18 19.02 -31.11 2.64
N ALA A 19 18.80 -31.04 3.95
CA ALA A 19 19.32 -29.98 4.81
C ALA A 19 20.87 -29.97 4.83
N ARG A 20 21.51 -31.14 4.75
CA ARG A 20 22.98 -31.26 4.65
C ARG A 20 23.58 -30.67 3.37
N LEU A 21 22.76 -30.45 2.33
CA LEU A 21 23.20 -29.84 1.08
C LEU A 21 23.07 -28.31 1.08
N ILE A 22 22.41 -27.73 2.09
CA ILE A 22 22.23 -26.29 2.20
C ILE A 22 23.45 -25.71 2.94
N ASP A 23 24.22 -24.88 2.25
CA ASP A 23 25.38 -24.20 2.83
C ASP A 23 24.95 -22.91 3.58
N ALA A 24 25.79 -22.44 4.49
CA ALA A 24 25.60 -21.17 5.20
C ALA A 24 25.52 -19.98 4.24
N HIS A 25 26.12 -20.09 3.05
CA HIS A 25 26.01 -19.06 2.01
C HIS A 25 24.60 -18.98 1.40
N GLU A 26 23.95 -20.12 1.17
CA GLU A 26 22.57 -20.21 0.66
C GLU A 26 21.54 -19.67 1.67
N LEU A 27 21.85 -19.82 2.97
CA LEU A 27 21.04 -19.26 4.06
C LEU A 27 21.41 -17.81 4.40
N SER A 28 22.49 -17.28 3.81
CA SER A 28 22.93 -15.93 4.08
C SER A 28 21.89 -14.95 3.53
N PRO A 29 21.36 -14.04 4.36
CA PRO A 29 20.53 -12.96 3.85
C PRO A 29 21.27 -12.26 2.72
N TYR A 30 20.61 -12.10 1.57
CA TYR A 30 21.20 -11.45 0.42
C TYR A 30 21.85 -10.14 0.84
N ARG A 31 23.19 -10.09 0.80
CA ARG A 31 23.92 -8.93 1.30
C ARG A 31 23.56 -7.76 0.37
N PRO A 32 22.87 -6.72 0.85
CA PRO A 32 22.58 -5.58 0.00
C PRO A 32 23.92 -5.01 -0.48
N PRO A 33 24.03 -4.54 -1.73
CA PRO A 33 25.29 -4.04 -2.26
C PRO A 33 25.83 -2.93 -1.35
N THR A 34 26.82 -3.28 -0.52
CA THR A 34 27.50 -2.37 0.40
C THR A 34 28.52 -1.57 -0.41
N GLY A 35 28.00 -0.64 -1.21
CA GLY A 35 28.81 0.28 -2.01
C GLY A 35 28.58 1.73 -1.58
N PRO A 36 29.56 2.63 -1.81
CA PRO A 36 29.42 4.07 -1.55
C PRO A 36 28.16 4.68 -2.20
N ALA A 37 27.70 4.10 -3.31
CA ALA A 37 26.50 4.49 -4.04
C ALA A 37 25.20 4.36 -3.21
N TRP A 38 25.15 3.46 -2.22
CA TRP A 38 23.93 3.26 -1.44
C TRP A 38 23.76 4.30 -0.33
N GLY A 39 24.86 4.71 0.30
CA GLY A 39 24.87 5.82 1.26
C GLY A 39 24.47 7.14 0.62
N THR A 40 25.06 7.46 -0.54
CA THR A 40 24.73 8.67 -1.31
C THR A 40 23.28 8.68 -1.79
N ARG A 41 22.70 7.53 -2.16
CA ARG A 41 21.27 7.43 -2.52
C ARG A 41 20.35 7.76 -1.34
N ARG A 42 20.67 7.34 -0.12
CA ARG A 42 19.89 7.70 1.08
C ARG A 42 20.01 9.19 1.39
N ILE A 43 21.21 9.74 1.36
CA ILE A 43 21.47 11.17 1.61
C ILE A 43 20.70 12.01 0.58
N ARG A 44 20.80 11.66 -0.71
CA ARG A 44 20.09 12.38 -1.78
C ARG A 44 18.57 12.33 -1.59
N ARG A 45 18.01 11.23 -1.10
CA ARG A 45 16.58 11.12 -0.78
C ARG A 45 16.18 12.06 0.35
N VAL A 46 16.95 12.11 1.44
CA VAL A 46 16.70 13.01 2.57
C VAL A 46 16.81 14.47 2.13
N VAL A 47 17.88 14.83 1.42
CA VAL A 47 18.07 16.19 0.88
C VAL A 47 16.92 16.57 -0.04
N SER A 48 16.48 15.66 -0.93
CA SER A 48 15.34 15.94 -1.80
C SER A 48 14.03 16.14 -1.02
N ALA A 49 13.79 15.35 0.03
CA ALA A 49 12.60 15.50 0.86
C ALA A 49 12.60 16.84 1.60
N VAL A 50 13.74 17.25 2.16
CA VAL A 50 13.92 18.56 2.80
C VAL A 50 13.73 19.70 1.81
N ALA A 51 14.30 19.59 0.60
CA ALA A 51 14.16 20.60 -0.44
C ALA A 51 12.70 20.75 -0.90
N VAL A 52 11.98 19.63 -1.09
CA VAL A 52 10.55 19.65 -1.45
C VAL A 52 9.71 20.28 -0.33
N ALA A 53 9.98 19.93 0.92
CA ALA A 53 9.28 20.53 2.06
C ALA A 53 9.53 22.04 2.17
N ALA A 54 10.77 22.49 1.98
CA ALA A 54 11.12 23.90 1.98
C ALA A 54 10.45 24.65 0.81
N ALA A 55 10.44 24.07 -0.39
CA ALA A 55 9.77 24.64 -1.55
C ALA A 55 8.25 24.76 -1.37
N ALA A 56 7.62 23.74 -0.78
CA ALA A 56 6.19 23.76 -0.48
C ALA A 56 5.86 24.84 0.57
N ALA A 57 6.66 24.96 1.63
CA ALA A 57 6.50 26.01 2.63
C ALA A 57 6.65 27.41 2.01
N ALA A 58 7.63 27.60 1.13
CA ALA A 58 7.81 28.85 0.41
C ALA A 58 6.65 29.16 -0.53
N ALA A 59 6.11 28.17 -1.24
CA ALA A 59 4.94 28.34 -2.10
C ALA A 59 3.69 28.73 -1.29
N VAL A 60 3.46 28.10 -0.14
CA VAL A 60 2.35 28.46 0.76
C VAL A 60 2.54 29.87 1.30
N ALA A 61 3.75 30.23 1.76
CA ALA A 61 4.05 31.58 2.19
C ALA A 61 3.84 32.61 1.08
N PHE A 62 4.24 32.28 -0.15
CA PHE A 62 4.03 33.14 -1.32
C PHE A 62 2.55 33.29 -1.66
N LEU A 63 1.75 32.22 -1.59
CA LEU A 63 0.30 32.28 -1.81
C LEU A 63 -0.41 33.10 -0.73
N LEU A 64 0.00 32.95 0.53
CA LEU A 64 -0.53 33.75 1.65
C LEU A 64 -0.15 35.23 1.50
N LEU A 65 1.06 35.53 1.01
CA LEU A 65 1.54 36.90 0.83
C LEU A 65 0.99 37.57 -0.44
N SER A 66 0.78 36.81 -1.52
CA SER A 66 0.39 37.35 -2.83
C SER A 66 -1.10 37.57 -3.00
N GLY A 67 -1.93 37.12 -2.05
CA GLY A 67 -3.39 37.23 -2.16
C GLY A 67 -3.98 36.32 -3.23
N SER A 68 -5.29 36.07 -3.13
CA SER A 68 -6.00 35.07 -3.93
C SER A 68 -6.10 35.45 -5.43
N PRO A 69 -5.73 34.56 -6.38
CA PRO A 69 -5.95 34.77 -7.81
C PRO A 69 -7.42 34.50 -8.22
N GLU A 70 -8.40 34.96 -7.43
CA GLU A 70 -9.82 34.65 -7.66
C GLU A 70 -10.46 35.37 -8.86
N ASN A 71 -9.75 36.28 -9.52
CA ASN A 71 -10.35 37.12 -10.56
C ASN A 71 -9.85 36.85 -11.99
N ASN A 72 -9.27 35.67 -12.26
CA ASN A 72 -8.96 35.28 -13.63
C ASN A 72 -10.04 34.35 -14.21
N ARG A 73 -11.31 34.80 -14.20
CA ARG A 73 -12.37 34.14 -14.97
C ARG A 73 -12.34 34.68 -16.39
N PRO A 74 -12.11 33.84 -17.42
CA PRO A 74 -12.29 34.24 -18.81
C PRO A 74 -13.72 34.74 -19.01
N ALA A 75 -13.88 35.86 -19.72
CA ALA A 75 -15.19 36.39 -20.06
C ALA A 75 -16.02 35.30 -20.78
N PRO A 76 -17.30 35.10 -20.40
CA PRO A 76 -18.12 34.08 -21.02
C PRO A 76 -18.28 34.37 -22.53
N PRO A 77 -18.19 33.34 -23.39
CA PRO A 77 -18.34 33.53 -24.83
C PRO A 77 -19.72 34.11 -25.15
N ALA A 78 -19.77 35.00 -26.14
CA ALA A 78 -21.02 35.62 -26.57
C ALA A 78 -22.04 34.55 -26.96
N ARG A 79 -23.24 34.59 -26.37
CA ARG A 79 -24.33 33.67 -26.72
C ARG A 79 -24.98 34.10 -28.02
N ASP A 80 -25.13 33.14 -28.93
CA ASP A 80 -25.97 33.30 -30.13
C ASP A 80 -27.46 33.34 -29.71
N PRO A 81 -28.23 34.37 -30.10
CA PRO A 81 -29.64 34.49 -29.71
C PRO A 81 -30.56 33.42 -30.31
N ARG A 82 -30.07 32.54 -31.20
CA ARG A 82 -30.92 31.59 -31.93
C ARG A 82 -31.01 30.18 -31.35
N THR A 83 -30.40 29.89 -30.21
CA THR A 83 -30.50 28.54 -29.60
C THR A 83 -31.19 28.61 -28.24
N SER A 84 -32.49 28.29 -28.20
CA SER A 84 -33.14 27.86 -26.97
C SER A 84 -32.44 26.61 -26.43
N PRO A 85 -32.08 26.54 -25.14
CA PRO A 85 -31.48 25.33 -24.59
C PRO A 85 -32.51 24.19 -24.60
N PRO A 86 -32.14 22.97 -24.99
CA PRO A 86 -32.98 21.82 -24.72
C PRO A 86 -33.10 21.65 -23.19
N THR A 87 -34.31 21.43 -22.69
CA THR A 87 -34.56 20.97 -21.33
C THR A 87 -33.97 19.57 -21.18
N THR A 88 -32.69 19.49 -20.85
CA THR A 88 -32.03 18.25 -20.48
C THR A 88 -32.40 17.93 -19.04
N SER A 89 -33.27 16.92 -18.87
CA SER A 89 -33.51 16.28 -17.58
C SER A 89 -32.17 15.88 -16.95
N ALA A 90 -31.93 16.35 -15.72
CA ALA A 90 -30.76 15.94 -14.96
C ALA A 90 -30.81 14.41 -14.74
N PRO A 91 -29.74 13.65 -15.04
CA PRO A 91 -29.68 12.27 -14.60
C PRO A 91 -29.61 12.28 -13.06
N SER A 92 -30.60 11.68 -12.41
CA SER A 92 -30.53 11.40 -10.97
C SER A 92 -29.27 10.59 -10.72
N SER A 93 -28.32 11.17 -10.00
CA SER A 93 -27.17 10.45 -9.45
C SER A 93 -27.71 9.46 -8.41
N SER A 94 -27.98 8.24 -8.86
CA SER A 94 -28.02 7.08 -7.98
C SER A 94 -26.68 7.07 -7.24
N THR A 95 -26.73 7.33 -5.94
CA THR A 95 -25.61 7.20 -5.02
C THR A 95 -25.24 5.72 -4.95
N GLY A 96 -24.46 5.26 -5.93
CA GLY A 96 -23.74 4.00 -5.83
C GLY A 96 -22.71 4.17 -4.72
N THR A 97 -23.00 3.62 -3.55
CA THR A 97 -22.02 3.44 -2.49
C THR A 97 -20.80 2.74 -3.09
N PRO A 98 -19.57 3.27 -2.95
CA PRO A 98 -18.41 2.47 -3.28
C PRO A 98 -18.41 1.30 -2.30
N THR A 99 -18.70 0.10 -2.79
CA THR A 99 -18.51 -1.12 -2.02
C THR A 99 -17.03 -1.19 -1.68
N ARG A 100 -16.72 -0.81 -0.44
CA ARG A 100 -15.42 -1.03 0.19
C ARG A 100 -15.11 -2.53 0.06
N PRO A 101 -13.99 -2.95 -0.54
CA PRO A 101 -13.57 -4.33 -0.42
C PRO A 101 -13.32 -4.58 1.07
N SER A 102 -14.19 -5.39 1.67
CA SER A 102 -14.01 -5.84 3.04
C SER A 102 -12.78 -6.74 3.06
N PRO A 103 -11.81 -6.53 3.99
CA PRO A 103 -10.78 -7.54 4.18
C PRO A 103 -11.50 -8.83 4.59
N THR A 104 -11.30 -9.88 3.79
CA THR A 104 -11.73 -11.22 4.19
C THR A 104 -10.99 -11.55 5.48
N SER A 105 -11.73 -11.59 6.58
CA SER A 105 -11.23 -12.11 7.85
C SER A 105 -10.76 -13.55 7.63
N PRO A 106 -9.59 -13.95 8.15
CA PRO A 106 -9.20 -15.36 8.15
C PRO A 106 -10.26 -16.18 8.91
N PRO A 107 -10.49 -17.45 8.52
CA PRO A 107 -11.45 -18.32 9.20
C PRO A 107 -11.19 -18.33 10.70
N ALA A 108 -12.28 -18.22 11.47
CA ALA A 108 -12.25 -18.39 12.91
C ALA A 108 -11.60 -19.74 13.25
N ALA A 109 -10.64 -19.71 14.18
CA ALA A 109 -10.13 -20.92 14.79
C ALA A 109 -11.31 -21.73 15.35
N PRO A 110 -11.35 -23.06 15.18
CA PRO A 110 -12.35 -23.87 15.84
C PRO A 110 -12.19 -23.68 17.35
N THR A 111 -13.29 -23.27 17.98
CA THR A 111 -13.48 -23.27 19.42
C THR A 111 -13.18 -24.67 19.96
N SER A 112 -12.01 -24.84 20.58
CA SER A 112 -11.83 -25.94 21.53
C SER A 112 -12.70 -25.61 22.72
N THR A 113 -13.88 -26.23 22.77
CA THR A 113 -14.71 -26.35 23.96
C THR A 113 -13.83 -26.73 25.13
N SER A 114 -13.65 -25.80 26.08
CA SER A 114 -13.13 -26.11 27.40
C SER A 114 -14.15 -27.01 28.09
N VAL A 115 -13.86 -28.30 28.14
CA VAL A 115 -14.46 -29.18 29.14
C VAL A 115 -13.75 -28.87 30.46
N PRO A 116 -14.44 -28.35 31.50
CA PRO A 116 -13.86 -28.35 32.82
C PRO A 116 -13.84 -29.80 33.34
N THR A 117 -12.66 -30.40 33.39
CA THR A 117 -12.40 -31.54 34.27
C THR A 117 -11.77 -30.99 35.54
N GLN A 118 -12.54 -30.95 36.63
CA GLN A 118 -12.00 -30.93 37.99
C GLN A 118 -12.26 -32.29 38.65
N PRO A 119 -11.39 -32.72 39.58
CA PRO A 119 -11.53 -33.95 40.35
C PRO A 119 -12.65 -33.90 41.39
#